data_AF-A0A2H0A4C7-F1
#
_entry.id   AF-A0A2H0A4C7-F1
#
_cell.length_a   1.000
_cell.length_b   1.000
_cell.length_c   1.000
_cell.angle_alpha   90.00
_cell.angle_beta   90.00
_cell.angle_gamma   90.00
#
_symmetry.space_group_name_H-M   'P 1'
#
loop_
_entity.id
_entity.type
_entity.pdbx_description
1 polymer ?
#
loop_
_entity_poly.entity_id
_entity_poly.type
_entity_poly.pdbx_seq_one_letter_code
_entity_poly.pdbx_strand_id
1 'polypeptide(L)'
;MTDQNQDAGPSRWEILARERNARVVLCHTPDTYTLTELTRSADRAMRALRDRTFTSLSIEEVSPLFQEYNDTIIRFHEVIQKICGMVDIRYKPPRTIARMVQVQNGGTDNSHMADDE
;
A
#
# COMPACT_ATOMS: atom_id res chain seq x y z
N MET A 1 17.59 -49.69 -0.13
CA MET A 1 17.64 -48.41 -0.88
C MET A 1 16.60 -47.52 -0.25
N THR A 2 17.01 -46.62 0.63
CA THR A 2 16.13 -45.76 1.42
C THR A 2 15.75 -44.52 0.61
N ASP A 3 14.50 -44.49 0.12
CA ASP A 3 13.83 -43.26 -0.26
C ASP A 3 13.56 -42.46 1.02
N GLN A 4 14.48 -41.57 1.37
CA GLN A 4 14.17 -40.50 2.31
C GLN A 4 13.44 -39.42 1.55
N ASN A 5 12.11 -39.56 1.50
CA ASN A 5 11.21 -38.48 1.15
C ASN A 5 11.38 -37.40 2.22
N GLN A 6 12.29 -36.45 1.99
CA GLN A 6 12.44 -35.27 2.82
C GLN A 6 11.23 -34.39 2.54
N ASP A 7 10.21 -34.53 3.39
CA ASP A 7 9.19 -33.50 3.58
C ASP A 7 9.90 -32.27 4.16
N ALA A 8 10.54 -31.50 3.27
CA ALA A 8 11.09 -30.21 3.61
C ALA A 8 9.88 -29.32 3.89
N GLY A 9 9.58 -29.12 5.18
CA GLY A 9 8.52 -28.25 5.63
C GLY A 9 8.58 -26.88 4.93
N PRO A 10 7.46 -26.12 4.93
CA PRO A 10 7.34 -24.91 4.14
C PRO A 10 8.51 -23.97 4.41
N SER A 11 9.10 -23.45 3.34
CA SER A 11 10.20 -22.52 3.40
C SER A 11 9.82 -21.27 4.20
N ARG A 12 10.81 -20.57 4.77
CA ARG A 12 10.60 -19.31 5.50
C ARG A 12 9.75 -18.31 4.71
N TRP A 13 9.90 -18.27 3.38
CA TRP A 13 9.14 -17.39 2.50
C TRP A 13 7.68 -17.83 2.33
N GLU A 14 7.42 -19.14 2.28
CA GLU A 14 6.05 -19.67 2.26
C GLU A 14 5.34 -19.46 3.60
N ILE A 15 6.05 -19.59 4.73
CA ILE A 15 5.51 -19.27 6.05
C ILE A 15 5.16 -17.78 6.13
N LEU A 16 6.08 -16.89 5.72
CA LEU A 16 5.81 -15.45 5.70
C LEU A 16 4.69 -15.08 4.73
N ALA A 17 4.57 -15.73 3.57
CA ALA A 17 3.48 -15.48 2.62
C ALA A 17 2.10 -15.91 3.17
N ARG A 18 2.07 -16.82 4.15
CA ARG A 18 0.84 -17.25 4.83
C ARG A 18 0.38 -16.28 5.92
N GLU A 19 1.22 -15.34 6.33
CA GLU A 19 0.84 -14.32 7.31
C GLU A 19 -0.28 -13.41 6.76
N ARG A 20 -1.29 -13.12 7.59
CA ARG A 20 -2.48 -12.32 7.19
C ARG A 20 -2.12 -10.97 6.56
N ASN A 21 -1.01 -10.40 7.00
CA ASN A 21 -0.55 -9.07 6.60
C ASN A 21 0.52 -9.10 5.51
N ALA A 22 0.99 -10.28 5.11
CA ALA A 22 1.91 -10.40 3.99
C ALA A 22 1.19 -10.15 2.66
N ARG A 23 1.90 -9.52 1.74
CA ARG A 23 1.48 -9.30 0.37
C ARG A 23 2.62 -9.74 -0.54
N VAL A 24 2.32 -10.63 -1.48
CA VAL A 24 3.27 -11.12 -2.46
C VAL A 24 3.01 -10.40 -3.77
N VAL A 25 4.04 -9.81 -4.36
CA VAL A 25 3.99 -9.13 -5.66
C VAL A 25 4.92 -9.88 -6.61
N LEU A 26 4.35 -10.37 -7.72
CA LEU A 26 5.15 -10.93 -8.82
C LEU A 26 5.66 -9.78 -9.70
N CYS A 27 6.98 -9.61 -9.73
CA CYS A 27 7.63 -8.55 -10.49
C CYS A 27 7.89 -9.02 -11.93
N HIS A 28 7.06 -8.60 -12.87
CA HIS A 28 7.22 -8.95 -14.29
C HIS A 28 8.06 -7.92 -15.07
N THR A 29 8.32 -6.75 -14.50
CA THR A 29 9.07 -5.66 -15.14
C THR A 29 10.12 -5.07 -14.19
N PRO A 30 11.24 -4.52 -14.71
CA PRO A 30 12.25 -3.81 -13.91
C PRO A 30 11.64 -2.74 -12.99
N ASP A 31 10.68 -1.96 -13.49
CA ASP A 31 10.01 -0.89 -12.73
C ASP A 31 9.31 -1.42 -11.47
N THR A 32 8.78 -2.65 -11.54
CA THR A 32 8.10 -3.28 -10.40
C THR A 32 9.10 -3.65 -9.28
N TYR A 33 10.35 -4.00 -9.63
CA TYR A 33 11.39 -4.25 -8.63
C TYR A 33 11.73 -2.98 -7.86
N THR A 34 11.98 -1.87 -8.57
CA THR A 34 12.25 -0.58 -7.95
C THR A 34 11.08 -0.14 -7.06
N LEU A 35 9.85 -0.28 -7.54
CA LEU A 35 8.65 0.05 -6.75
C LEU A 35 8.55 -0.80 -5.47
N THR A 36 8.91 -2.08 -5.53
CA THR A 36 8.92 -2.96 -4.36
C THR A 36 9.96 -2.53 -3.33
N GLU A 37 11.15 -2.14 -3.78
CA GLU A 37 12.20 -1.61 -2.89
C GLU A 37 11.79 -0.28 -2.25
N LEU A 38 11.21 0.63 -3.03
CA LEU A 38 10.66 1.88 -2.53
C LEU A 38 9.55 1.64 -1.51
N THR A 39 8.63 0.70 -1.79
CA THR A 39 7.54 0.34 -0.88
C THR A 39 8.08 -0.17 0.46
N ARG A 40 9.14 -1.00 0.43
CA ARG A 40 9.80 -1.50 1.66
C ARG A 40 10.43 -0.36 2.47
N SER A 41 11.09 0.59 1.80
CA SER A 41 11.69 1.75 2.46
C SER A 41 10.62 2.70 3.01
N ALA A 42 9.55 2.91 2.27
CA ALA A 42 8.40 3.71 2.67
C ALA A 42 7.69 3.14 3.90
N ASP A 43 7.44 1.82 3.98
CA ASP A 43 6.84 1.20 5.18
C ASP A 43 7.69 1.48 6.42
N ARG A 44 9.01 1.29 6.31
CA ARG A 44 9.94 1.54 7.42
C ARG A 44 9.94 2.99 7.85
N ALA A 45 10.00 3.92 6.89
CA ALA A 45 10.02 5.35 7.16
C ALA A 45 8.69 5.81 7.80
N MET A 46 7.56 5.40 7.23
CA MET A 46 6.23 5.79 7.71
C MET A 46 5.92 5.21 9.08
N ARG A 47 6.36 3.98 9.37
CA ARG A 47 6.28 3.39 10.70
C ARG A 47 7.09 4.21 11.70
N ALA A 48 8.36 4.45 11.40
CA ALA A 48 9.23 5.24 12.27
C ALA A 48 8.72 6.67 12.49
N LEU A 49 8.16 7.29 11.45
CA LEU A 49 7.58 8.63 11.53
C LEU A 49 6.37 8.65 12.46
N ARG A 50 5.44 7.71 12.30
CA ARG A 50 4.24 7.55 13.16
C ARG A 50 4.61 7.29 14.61
N ASP A 51 5.57 6.40 14.86
CA ASP A 51 6.03 6.06 16.22
C ASP A 51 6.68 7.28 16.91
N ARG A 52 7.33 8.15 16.13
CA ARG A 52 8.04 9.33 16.63
C ARG A 52 7.18 10.59 16.75
N THR A 53 6.06 10.67 16.03
CA THR A 53 5.16 11.84 16.02
C THR A 53 4.60 12.17 17.41
N PHE A 54 4.42 11.17 18.27
CA PHE A 54 3.87 11.35 19.61
C PHE A 54 4.92 11.28 20.72
N THR A 55 6.20 11.17 20.37
CA THR A 55 7.29 10.96 21.34
C THR A 55 8.42 11.97 21.22
N SER A 56 8.91 12.22 19.99
CA SER A 56 10.17 12.93 19.76
C SER A 56 10.13 13.99 18.66
N LEU A 57 9.12 13.97 17.80
CA LEU A 57 8.94 14.95 16.73
C LEU A 57 7.66 15.76 16.96
N SER A 58 7.64 17.02 16.53
CA SER A 58 6.44 17.85 16.62
C SER A 58 5.44 17.49 15.51
N ILE A 59 4.15 17.69 15.79
CA ILE A 59 3.08 17.41 14.81
C ILE A 59 3.20 18.37 13.62
N GLU A 60 3.60 19.62 13.88
CA GLU A 60 3.76 20.68 12.88
C GLU A 60 4.85 20.33 11.85
N GLU A 61 5.93 19.69 12.28
CA GLU A 61 7.00 19.24 11.37
C GLU A 61 6.61 17.99 10.58
N VAL A 62 5.82 17.11 11.18
CA VAL A 62 5.52 15.79 10.62
C VAL A 62 4.29 15.82 9.69
N SER A 63 3.30 16.65 10.00
CA SER A 63 2.04 16.74 9.24
C SER A 63 2.27 17.03 7.74
N PRO A 64 3.13 17.98 7.34
CA PRO A 64 3.42 18.24 5.92
C PRO A 64 3.98 17.01 5.19
N LEU A 65 4.82 16.20 5.86
CA LEU A 65 5.39 14.98 5.29
C LEU A 65 4.33 13.90 5.06
N PHE A 66 3.38 13.74 6.00
CA PHE A 66 2.25 12.84 5.80
C PHE A 66 1.38 13.27 4.62
N GLN A 67 1.13 14.58 4.49
CA GLN A 67 0.36 15.12 3.38
C GLN A 67 1.06 14.87 2.04
N GLU A 68 2.35 15.22 1.93
CA GLU A 68 3.15 15.02 0.72
C GLU A 68 3.23 13.54 0.31
N TYR A 69 3.36 12.64 1.28
CA TYR A 69 3.36 11.20 1.03
C TYR A 69 2.03 10.74 0.43
N ASN A 70 0.90 11.17 0.99
CA ASN A 70 -0.43 10.82 0.49
C ASN A 70 -0.68 11.41 -0.90
N ASP A 71 -0.34 12.67 -1.12
CA ASP A 71 -0.50 13.34 -2.43
C ASP A 71 0.35 12.66 -3.51
N THR A 72 1.53 12.18 -3.14
CA THR A 72 2.39 11.40 -4.05
C THR A 72 1.76 10.06 -4.44
N ILE A 73 1.10 9.37 -3.51
CA ILE A 73 0.37 8.13 -3.82
C ILE A 73 -0.81 8.42 -4.76
N ILE A 74 -1.53 9.52 -4.56
CA ILE A 74 -2.66 9.92 -5.42
C ILE A 74 -2.16 10.22 -6.83
N ARG A 75 -1.09 11.02 -6.96
CA ARG A 75 -0.45 11.29 -8.27
C ARG A 75 0.02 10.01 -8.95
N PHE A 76 0.59 9.07 -8.20
CA PHE A 76 1.00 7.78 -8.75
C PHE A 76 -0.19 6.96 -9.27
N HIS A 77 -1.31 6.96 -8.54
CA HIS A 77 -2.57 6.37 -8.99
C HIS A 77 -3.05 6.98 -10.32
N GLU A 78 -3.03 8.31 -10.46
CA GLU A 78 -3.43 8.99 -11.71
C GLU A 78 -2.54 8.59 -12.90
N VAL A 79 -1.23 8.45 -12.68
CA VAL A 79 -0.29 7.99 -13.72
C VAL A 79 -0.64 6.57 -14.16
N ILE A 80 -0.90 5.66 -13.22
CA ILE A 80 -1.32 4.28 -13.52
C ILE A 80 -2.61 4.30 -14.34
N GLN A 81 -3.61 5.09 -13.93
CA GLN A 81 -4.88 5.19 -14.64
C GLN A 81 -4.71 5.67 -16.08
N LYS A 82 -3.84 6.67 -16.32
CA LYS A 82 -3.51 7.17 -17.67
C LYS A 82 -2.84 6.09 -18.52
N ILE A 83 -1.86 5.37 -17.96
CA ILE A 83 -1.17 4.27 -18.65
C ILE A 83 -2.18 3.19 -19.03
N CYS A 84 -2.99 2.73 -18.07
CA CYS A 84 -4.00 1.70 -18.30
C CYS A 84 -5.03 2.12 -19.35
N GLY A 85 -5.45 3.39 -19.36
CA GLY A 85 -6.34 3.93 -20.40
C GLY A 85 -5.70 3.94 -21.79
N MET A 86 -4.39 4.17 -21.88
CA MET A 86 -3.65 4.13 -23.15
C MET A 86 -3.52 2.72 -23.73
N VAL A 87 -3.37 1.71 -22.87
CA VAL A 87 -3.20 0.30 -23.29
C VAL A 87 -4.47 -0.54 -23.18
N ASP A 88 -5.63 0.10 -22.98
CA ASP A 88 -6.94 -0.53 -22.83
C ASP A 88 -6.99 -1.66 -21.77
N ILE A 89 -6.31 -1.44 -20.64
CA ILE A 89 -6.36 -2.34 -19.48
C ILE A 89 -7.35 -1.77 -18.46
N ARG A 90 -8.30 -2.60 -18.04
CA ARG A 90 -9.23 -2.22 -16.96
C ARG A 90 -8.48 -2.09 -15.63
N TYR A 91 -8.29 -0.85 -15.18
CA TYR A 91 -7.74 -0.54 -13.87
C TYR A 91 -8.83 -0.33 -12.83
N LYS A 92 -8.64 -0.93 -11.64
CA LYS A 92 -9.50 -0.73 -10.47
C LYS A 92 -8.71 -0.03 -9.36
N PRO A 93 -9.05 1.21 -8.98
CA PRO A 93 -8.36 1.90 -7.90
C PRO A 93 -8.52 1.15 -6.56
N PRO A 94 -7.49 1.18 -5.69
CA PRO A 94 -7.65 0.74 -4.31
C PRO A 94 -8.74 1.54 -3.60
N ARG A 95 -9.54 0.89 -2.74
CA ARG A 95 -10.65 1.53 -2.01
C ARG A 95 -10.24 2.79 -1.25
N THR A 96 -9.06 2.76 -0.64
CA THR A 96 -8.50 3.91 0.10
C THR A 96 -8.28 5.10 -0.82
N ILE A 97 -7.75 4.89 -2.02
CA ILE A 97 -7.51 5.96 -2.99
C ILE A 97 -8.84 6.50 -3.53
N ALA A 98 -9.80 5.62 -3.83
CA ALA A 98 -11.14 6.05 -4.24
C ALA A 98 -11.78 6.99 -3.21
N ARG A 99 -11.66 6.68 -1.91
CA ARG A 99 -12.12 7.56 -0.82
C ARG A 99 -11.34 8.86 -0.73
N MET A 100 -10.02 8.82 -0.84
CA MET A 100 -9.17 10.02 -0.78
C MET A 100 -9.51 11.01 -1.89
N VAL A 101 -9.69 10.53 -3.12
CA VAL A 101 -10.07 11.36 -4.27
C VAL A 101 -11.49 11.94 -4.10
N GLN A 102 -12.43 11.19 -3.54
CA GLN A 102 -13.78 11.70 -3.23
C GLN A 102 -13.76 12.85 -2.21
N VAL A 103 -12.97 12.71 -1.15
CA VAL A 103 -12.81 13.75 -0.11
C VAL A 103 -12.16 15.02 -0.68
N GLN A 104 -11.15 14.88 -1.55
CA GLN A 104 -10.49 16.02 -2.20
C GLN A 104 -11.40 16.76 -3.18
N ASN A 105 -12.33 16.06 -3.85
CA ASN A 105 -13.29 16.66 -4.79
C ASN A 105 -14.53 17.25 -4.11
N GLY A 106 -14.53 17.42 -2.78
CA GLY A 106 -15.64 18.05 -2.06
C GLY A 106 -16.87 17.17 -1.88
N GLY A 107 -16.72 15.84 -2.01
CA GLY A 107 -17.79 14.89 -1.72
C GLY A 107 -18.00 14.78 -0.21
N THR A 108 -18.97 15.51 0.34
CA THR A 108 -19.53 15.26 1.67
C THR A 108 -20.19 13.89 1.66
N ASP A 109 -19.52 12.88 2.22
CA ASP A 109 -20.11 11.56 2.41
C ASP A 109 -21.10 11.64 3.58
N ASN A 110 -22.38 11.79 3.25
CA ASN A 110 -23.49 11.79 4.19
C ASN A 110 -23.85 10.33 4.59
N SER A 111 -22.85 9.49 4.85
CA SER A 111 -23.01 8.13 5.35
C SER A 111 -22.79 8.10 6.87
N HIS A 112 -23.62 8.84 7.59
CA HIS A 112 -23.86 8.60 9.01
C HIS A 112 -25.35 8.29 9.16
N MET A 113 -25.65 7.18 9.84
CA MET A 113 -26.98 6.60 10.13
C MET A 113 -27.52 5.62 9.07
N ALA A 114 -27.12 4.36 9.18
CA ALA A 114 -28.01 3.22 9.05
C ALA A 114 -27.27 1.97 9.55
N ASP A 115 -27.35 1.73 10.87
CA ASP A 115 -27.29 0.41 11.49
C ASP A 115 -27.78 0.60 12.94
N ASP A 116 -29.10 0.70 13.06
CA ASP A 116 -29.87 0.40 14.28
C ASP A 116 -31.28 -0.01 13.79
N GLU A 117 -31.45 -1.31 13.53
CA GLU A 117 -32.67 -2.11 13.79
C GLU A 117 -32.40 -3.60 13.54
#